data_AF-A0AAW7Q1B4-F1
#
_entry.id   AF-A0AAW7Q1B4-F1
#
_cell.length_a   1.000
_cell.length_b   1.000
_cell.length_c   1.000
_cell.angle_alpha   90.00
_cell.angle_beta   90.00
_cell.angle_gamma   90.00
#
_symmetry.space_group_name_H-M   'P 1'
#
loop_
_entity.id
_entity.type
_entity.pdbx_description
1 polymer ?
#
loop_
_entity_poly.entity_id
_entity_poly.type
_entity_poly.pdbx_seq_one_letter_code
_entity_poly.pdbx_strand_id
1 'polypeptide(L)'
;MIVSIDKNYLFNVFGVNNFSSLETIIDSMAPSLVEYHLSSFCEDNSDTIYFNKRDVEKSFLAGDYTLYLDYSENLYLELIESDIDEMTQSFW
;
A
#
# COMPACT_ATOMS: atom_id res chain seq x y z
N MET A 1 5.65 7.50 2.86
CA MET A 1 6.80 6.70 2.34
C MET A 1 6.36 5.89 1.13
N ILE A 2 7.21 5.65 0.11
CA ILE A 2 6.87 4.77 -1.03
C ILE A 2 7.91 3.68 -1.27
N VAL A 3 7.43 2.45 -1.46
CA VAL A 3 8.24 1.24 -1.67
C VAL A 3 7.76 0.50 -2.93
N SER A 4 8.66 -0.19 -3.62
CA SER A 4 8.31 -1.16 -4.69
C SER A 4 8.15 -2.51 -4.04
N ILE A 5 7.12 -3.23 -4.43
CA ILE A 5 6.84 -4.57 -3.93
C ILE A 5 6.77 -5.52 -5.12
N ASP A 6 7.28 -6.74 -4.95
CA ASP A 6 7.06 -7.79 -5.94
C ASP A 6 5.56 -8.14 -5.98
N LYS A 7 4.93 -7.93 -7.15
CA LYS A 7 3.51 -8.22 -7.37
C LYS A 7 3.15 -9.67 -7.05
N ASN A 8 4.02 -10.62 -7.37
CA ASN A 8 3.77 -12.04 -7.17
C ASN A 8 3.85 -12.39 -5.68
N TYR A 9 4.75 -11.76 -4.94
CA TYR A 9 4.84 -11.96 -3.50
C TYR A 9 3.59 -11.42 -2.80
N LEU A 10 3.18 -10.20 -3.14
CA LEU A 10 1.95 -9.60 -2.60
C LEU A 10 0.70 -10.42 -2.96
N PHE A 11 0.58 -10.84 -4.21
CA PHE A 11 -0.49 -11.71 -4.68
C PHE A 11 -0.55 -13.05 -3.93
N ASN A 12 0.60 -13.65 -3.62
CA ASN A 12 0.63 -14.87 -2.80
C ASN A 12 0.20 -14.62 -1.35
N VAL A 13 0.61 -13.50 -0.73
CA VAL A 13 0.22 -13.16 0.65
C VAL A 13 -1.29 -12.94 0.77
N PHE A 14 -1.87 -12.21 -0.18
CA PHE A 14 -3.33 -11.97 -0.21
C PHE A 14 -4.13 -13.10 -0.89
N GLY A 15 -3.46 -14.11 -1.47
CA GLY A 15 -4.10 -15.23 -2.16
C GLY A 15 -4.87 -14.85 -3.44
N VAL A 16 -4.39 -13.84 -4.16
CA VAL A 16 -5.05 -13.25 -5.33
C VAL A 16 -4.24 -13.43 -6.61
N ASN A 17 -4.92 -13.46 -7.76
CA ASN A 17 -4.27 -13.70 -9.06
C ASN A 17 -4.23 -12.45 -9.95
N ASN A 18 -4.93 -11.39 -9.57
CA ASN A 18 -5.05 -10.16 -10.36
C ASN A 18 -5.33 -8.96 -9.43
N PHE A 19 -4.99 -7.76 -9.93
CA PHE A 19 -5.14 -6.51 -9.18
C PHE A 19 -6.60 -6.25 -8.77
N SER A 20 -7.58 -6.55 -9.62
CA SER A 20 -9.01 -6.37 -9.28
C SER A 20 -9.47 -7.27 -8.12
N SER A 21 -8.92 -8.49 -8.03
CA SER A 21 -9.17 -9.40 -6.91
C SER A 21 -8.48 -8.92 -5.64
N LEU A 22 -7.29 -8.30 -5.77
CA LEU A 22 -6.63 -7.63 -4.65
C LEU A 22 -7.51 -6.51 -4.09
N GLU A 23 -8.03 -5.63 -4.94
CA GLU A 23 -8.94 -4.55 -4.54
C GLU A 23 -10.15 -5.13 -3.78
N THR A 24 -10.77 -6.19 -4.32
CA THR A 24 -11.93 -6.84 -3.71
C THR A 24 -11.60 -7.49 -2.36
N ILE A 25 -10.45 -8.14 -2.23
CA ILE A 25 -10.01 -8.78 -0.99
C ILE A 25 -9.68 -7.73 0.05
N ILE A 26 -8.98 -6.65 -0.33
CA ILE A 26 -8.66 -5.55 0.58
C ILE A 26 -9.94 -4.88 1.07
N ASP A 27 -10.91 -4.60 0.18
CA ASP A 27 -12.20 -3.99 0.54
C ASP A 27 -13.04 -4.93 1.43
N SER A 28 -12.89 -6.24 1.26
CA SER A 28 -13.56 -7.25 2.11
C SER A 28 -12.82 -7.52 3.43
N MET A 29 -11.56 -7.11 3.57
CA MET A 29 -10.72 -7.40 4.72
C MET A 29 -10.80 -6.26 5.74
N ALA A 30 -10.60 -6.58 7.02
CA ALA A 30 -10.57 -5.55 8.05
C ALA A 30 -9.39 -4.58 7.80
N PRO A 31 -9.59 -3.25 7.91
CA PRO A 31 -8.54 -2.25 7.64
C PRO A 31 -7.26 -2.52 8.42
N SER A 32 -7.36 -2.88 9.70
CA SER A 32 -6.20 -3.20 10.54
C SER A 32 -5.38 -4.41 10.08
N LEU A 33 -6.03 -5.38 9.43
CA LEU A 33 -5.35 -6.57 8.91
C LEU A 33 -4.63 -6.24 7.60
N VAL A 34 -5.24 -5.41 6.77
CA VAL A 34 -4.63 -4.88 5.55
C VAL A 34 -3.40 -4.05 5.93
N GLU A 35 -3.54 -3.14 6.89
CA GLU A 35 -2.44 -2.32 7.40
C GLU A 35 -1.30 -3.19 7.96
N TYR A 36 -1.59 -4.24 8.73
CA TYR A 36 -0.58 -5.16 9.25
C TYR A 36 0.24 -5.84 8.14
N HIS A 37 -0.43 -6.30 7.08
CA HIS A 37 0.27 -6.88 5.95
C HIS A 37 1.12 -5.82 5.23
N LEU A 38 0.54 -4.65 4.93
CA LEU A 38 1.19 -3.56 4.21
C LEU A 38 2.37 -2.95 5.00
N SER A 39 2.26 -2.85 6.33
CA SER A 39 3.37 -2.41 7.19
C SER A 39 4.53 -3.39 7.13
N SER A 40 4.27 -4.70 7.14
CA SER A 40 5.31 -5.72 7.01
C SER A 40 6.03 -5.60 5.66
N PHE A 41 5.33 -5.28 4.56
CA PHE A 41 5.99 -5.04 3.27
C PHE A 41 6.84 -3.77 3.25
N CYS A 42 6.41 -2.70 3.93
CA CYS A 42 7.18 -1.47 4.08
C CYS A 42 8.43 -1.65 4.94
N GLU A 43 8.36 -2.42 6.03
CA GLU A 43 9.52 -2.72 6.89
C GLU A 43 10.56 -3.58 6.17
N ASP A 44 10.13 -4.58 5.39
CA ASP A 44 11.03 -5.42 4.59
C ASP A 44 11.68 -4.66 3.42
N ASN A 45 11.01 -3.62 2.90
CA ASN A 45 11.49 -2.82 1.76
C ASN A 45 11.90 -1.41 2.22
N SER A 46 13.07 -1.32 2.87
CA SER A 46 13.63 -0.06 3.38
C SER A 46 14.07 0.94 2.30
N ASP A 47 14.09 0.54 1.03
CA ASP A 47 14.49 1.42 -0.07
C ASP A 47 13.31 2.30 -0.49
N THR A 48 13.34 3.56 -0.04
CA THR A 48 12.39 4.57 -0.49
C THR A 48 12.71 4.91 -1.94
N ILE A 49 11.80 4.57 -2.86
CA ILE A 49 12.08 4.64 -4.30
C ILE A 49 11.47 5.92 -4.87
N TYR A 50 12.16 6.51 -5.84
CA TYR A 50 11.56 7.60 -6.59
C TYR A 50 10.45 7.05 -7.50
N PHE A 51 9.21 7.36 -7.16
CA PHE A 51 8.02 6.93 -7.89
C PHE A 51 7.45 8.06 -8.75
N ASN A 52 7.28 7.81 -10.05
CA ASN A 52 6.69 8.79 -10.96
C ASN A 52 5.19 8.54 -11.13
N LYS A 53 4.36 9.36 -10.47
CA LYS A 53 2.89 9.24 -10.54
C LYS A 53 2.30 9.40 -11.95
N ARG A 54 3.09 9.80 -12.96
CA ARG A 54 2.68 9.89 -14.37
C ARG A 54 2.62 8.55 -15.10
N ASP A 55 3.38 7.56 -14.64
CA ASP A 55 3.48 6.23 -15.27
C ASP A 55 2.53 5.20 -14.62
N VAL A 56 1.66 5.67 -13.71
CA VAL A 56 0.61 4.90 -13.05
C VAL A 56 -0.49 4.56 -14.06
N GLU A 57 -0.79 3.27 -14.20
CA GLU A 57 -1.99 2.79 -14.87
C GLU A 57 -3.18 2.77 -13.91
N LYS A 58 -2.98 2.22 -12.70
CA LYS A 58 -4.03 2.09 -11.68
C LYS A 58 -3.52 2.48 -10.31
N SER A 59 -4.38 3.13 -9.55
CA SER A 59 -4.15 3.47 -8.15
C SER A 59 -5.32 3.00 -7.30
N PHE A 60 -5.03 2.35 -6.19
CA PHE A 60 -6.03 1.84 -5.26
C PHE A 60 -5.70 2.30 -3.85
N LEU A 61 -6.68 2.86 -3.16
CA LEU A 61 -6.56 3.31 -1.77
C LEU A 61 -7.07 2.22 -0.84
N ALA A 62 -6.23 1.83 0.12
CA ALA A 62 -6.44 0.76 1.09
C ALA A 62 -6.18 1.31 2.51
N GLY A 63 -7.16 2.02 3.07
CA GLY A 63 -6.98 2.72 4.35
C GLY A 63 -5.92 3.82 4.23
N ASP A 64 -4.88 3.76 5.05
CA ASP A 64 -3.74 4.70 5.03
C ASP A 64 -2.67 4.35 3.98
N TYR A 65 -2.86 3.28 3.21
CA TYR A 65 -1.94 2.85 2.17
C TYR A 65 -2.54 3.08 0.78
N THR A 66 -1.71 3.47 -0.18
CA THR A 66 -2.08 3.55 -1.59
C THR A 66 -1.21 2.59 -2.39
N LEU A 67 -1.85 1.66 -3.09
CA LEU A 67 -1.19 0.79 -4.06
C LEU A 67 -1.24 1.46 -5.44
N TYR A 68 -0.10 1.45 -6.12
CA TYR A 68 0.03 1.90 -7.49
C TYR A 68 0.52 0.76 -8.38
N LEU A 69 -0.08 0.65 -9.55
CA LEU A 69 0.30 -0.26 -10.60
C LEU A 69 0.68 0.55 -11.84
N ASP A 70 1.90 0.38 -12.33
CA ASP A 70 2.39 1.03 -13.54
C ASP A 70 2.05 0.23 -14.80
N TYR A 71 2.14 0.87 -15.97
CA TYR A 71 1.96 0.21 -17.28
C TYR A 71 2.97 -0.92 -17.56
N SER A 72 4.08 -0.97 -16.82
CA SER A 72 5.07 -2.06 -16.88
C SER A 72 4.76 -3.20 -15.92
N GLU A 73 3.56 -3.21 -15.32
CA GLU A 73 3.11 -4.14 -14.29
C GLU A 73 3.97 -4.14 -13.02
N ASN A 74 4.65 -3.03 -12.71
CA ASN A 74 5.35 -2.84 -11.45
C ASN A 74 4.36 -2.36 -10.38
N LEU A 75 4.47 -2.90 -9.17
CA LEU A 75 3.60 -2.59 -8.04
C LEU A 75 4.36 -1.74 -7.02
N TYR A 76 3.74 -0.64 -6.60
CA TYR A 76 4.28 0.26 -5.60
C TYR A 76 3.27 0.47 -4.49
N LEU A 77 3.76 0.67 -3.28
CA LEU A 77 2.97 0.93 -2.09
C LEU A 77 3.44 2.25 -1.49
N GLU A 78 2.56 3.23 -1.49
CA GLU A 78 2.73 4.48 -0.76
C GLU A 78 1.98 4.38 0.56
N LEU A 79 2.71 4.42 1.67
CA LEU A 79 2.10 4.77 2.94
C LEU A 79 1.84 6.27 2.92
N ILE A 80 0.55 6.63 2.90
CA ILE A 80 0.11 7.97 3.26
C ILE A 80 0.25 8.01 4.78
N GLU A 81 1.40 8.49 5.25
CA GLU A 81 1.47 8.98 6.62
C GLU A 81 0.51 10.17 6.68
N SER A 82 -0.73 9.88 7.04
CA SER A 82 -1.59 10.89 7.62
C SER A 82 -0.78 11.43 8.80
N ASP A 83 -0.37 12.70 8.74
CA ASP A 83 0.07 13.49 9.89
C ASP A 83 -1.08 13.54 10.90
N ILE A 84 -1.45 12.40 11.49
CA ILE A 84 -2.15 12.32 12.75
C ILE A 84 -1.06 12.37 13.83
N ASP A 85 -0.23 13.40 13.74
CA ASP A 85 0.23 14.10 14.94
C ASP A 85 -0.93 14.95 15.47
N GLU A 86 -2.10 14.33 15.62
CA GLU A 86 -3.10 14.72 16.61
C GLU A 86 -2.84 13.88 17.87
N MET A 87 -1.55 13.70 18.22
CA MET A 87 -1.15 13.42 19.59
C MET A 87 -1.63 14.59 20.45
N THR A 88 -2.85 14.45 20.96
CA THR A 88 -3.28 15.10 22.21
C THR A 88 -2.88 16.57 22.31
N GLN A 89 -3.61 17.46 21.64
CA GLN A 89 -3.76 18.84 22.13
C GLN A 89 -4.59 18.84 23.44
N SER A 90 -4.08 18.14 24.46
CA SER A 90 -4.49 18.35 25.83
C SER A 90 -3.75 19.59 26.32
N PHE A 91 -4.26 20.76 25.94
CA PHE A 91 -3.95 22.00 26.64
C PHE A 91 -4.38 21.84 28.11
N TRP A 92 -3.40 21.73 28.99
CA TRP A 92 -3.54 22.00 30.42
C TRP A 92 -2.50 23.05 30.83
#